data_AF-A0A392QW50-F1
#
_entry.id   AF-A0A392QW50-F1
#
_cell.length_a   1.000
_cell.length_b   1.000
_cell.length_c   1.000
_cell.angle_alpha   90.00
_cell.angle_beta   90.00
_cell.angle_gamma   90.00
#
_symmetry.space_group_name_H-M   'P 1'
#
loop_
_entity.id
_entity.type
_entity.pdbx_description
1 polymer ?
#
loop_
_entity_poly.entity_id
_entity_poly.type
_entity_poly.pdbx_seq_one_letter_code
_entity_poly.pdbx_strand_id
1 'polypeptide(L)' 'MVCATLRHSIPKSIVYCQVREAKRSLLDHFFVEIGKYESKRLSSLLNEDPAIMERRSALAKRLELYRSAQAEIDS' A
#
# COMPACT_ATOMS: atom_id res chain seq x y z
N MET A 1 -20.72 35.16 -21.51
CA MET A 1 -21.53 34.45 -20.50
C MET A 1 -21.53 32.92 -20.64
N VAL A 2 -21.03 32.30 -21.73
CA VAL A 2 -20.93 30.83 -21.85
C VAL A 2 -19.58 30.28 -21.35
N CYS A 3 -18.47 30.92 -21.68
CA CYS A 3 -17.13 30.45 -21.28
C CYS A 3 -16.93 30.43 -19.76
N ALA A 4 -17.56 31.35 -19.02
CA ALA A 4 -17.51 31.37 -17.55
C ALA A 4 -18.18 30.12 -16.95
N THR A 5 -19.33 29.70 -17.49
CA THR A 5 -20.02 28.48 -17.06
C THR A 5 -19.22 27.23 -17.42
N LEU A 6 -18.72 27.14 -18.65
CA LEU A 6 -17.92 26.00 -19.11
C LEU A 6 -16.63 25.81 -18.32
N ARG A 7 -15.98 26.91 -17.93
CA ARG A 7 -14.78 26.89 -17.08
C ARG A 7 -15.02 26.14 -15.77
N HIS A 8 -16.24 26.16 -15.24
CA HIS A 8 -16.59 25.46 -14.02
C HIS A 8 -17.27 24.11 -14.26
N SER A 9 -18.11 23.98 -15.29
CA SER A 9 -18.87 22.75 -15.52
C SER A 9 -18.01 21.62 -16.10
N ILE A 10 -17.08 21.92 -17.02
CA ILE A 10 -16.25 20.89 -17.67
C ILE A 10 -15.39 20.13 -16.65
N PRO A 11 -14.60 20.79 -15.77
CA PRO A 11 -13.82 20.07 -14.76
C PRO A 11 -14.70 19.28 -13.80
N LYS A 12 -15.87 19.82 -13.42
CA LYS A 12 -16.83 19.11 -12.54
C LYS A 12 -17.37 17.86 -13.22
N SER A 13 -17.73 17.93 -14.49
CA SER A 13 -18.19 16.76 -15.27
C SER A 13 -17.08 15.71 -15.43
N ILE A 14 -15.84 16.13 -15.67
CA ILE A 14 -14.69 15.21 -15.73
C ILE A 14 -14.48 14.51 -14.38
N VAL A 15 -14.45 15.27 -13.28
CA VAL A 15 -14.29 14.68 -11.94
C VAL A 15 -15.44 13.74 -11.62
N TYR A 16 -16.67 14.13 -11.92
CA TYR A 16 -17.85 13.33 -11.61
C TYR A 16 -17.89 12.04 -12.43
N CYS A 17 -17.76 12.13 -13.75
CA CYS A 17 -17.96 10.99 -14.65
C CYS A 17 -16.71 10.10 -14.79
N GLN A 18 -15.51 10.67 -14.65
CA GLN A 18 -14.27 9.93 -14.89
C GLN A 18 -13.56 9.63 -13.57
N VAL A 19 -13.20 10.65 -12.79
CA VAL A 19 -12.34 10.45 -11.62
C VAL A 19 -13.07 9.69 -10.51
N ARG A 20 -14.29 10.13 -10.16
CA ARG A 20 -15.07 9.51 -9.09
C ARG A 20 -15.45 8.08 -9.43
N GLU A 21 -15.92 7.86 -10.66
CA GLU A 21 -16.32 6.54 -11.13
C GLU A 21 -15.12 5.60 -11.31
N ALA A 22 -13.97 6.08 -11.82
CA ALA A 22 -12.75 5.29 -11.88
C ALA A 22 -12.26 4.87 -10.49
N LYS A 23 -12.29 5.78 -9.50
CA LYS A 23 -11.93 5.45 -8.11
C LYS A 23 -12.85 4.38 -7.53
N ARG A 24 -14.18 4.56 -7.67
CA ARG A 24 -15.16 3.59 -7.18
C ARG A 24 -14.97 2.24 -7.85
N SER A 25 -14.96 2.23 -9.18
CA SER A 25 -14.76 1.02 -9.99
C SER A 25 -13.47 0.30 -9.62
N LEU A 26 -12.34 1.00 -9.48
CA LEU A 26 -11.07 0.38 -9.10
C LEU A 26 -11.18 -0.39 -7.77
N LEU A 27 -11.79 0.22 -6.75
CA LEU A 27 -11.95 -0.42 -5.44
C LEU A 27 -12.94 -1.58 -5.49
N ASP A 28 -14.07 -1.41 -6.20
CA ASP A 28 -15.07 -2.46 -6.35
C ASP A 28 -14.47 -3.69 -7.04
N HIS A 29 -13.75 -3.50 -8.15
CA HIS A 29 -13.06 -4.59 -8.84
C HIS A 29 -11.97 -5.21 -7.96
N PHE A 30 -11.19 -4.39 -7.25
CA PHE A 30 -10.15 -4.89 -6.34
C PHE A 30 -10.71 -5.82 -5.27
N PHE A 31 -11.78 -5.42 -4.58
CA PHE A 31 -12.37 -6.25 -3.52
C PHE A 31 -13.07 -7.50 -4.08
N VAL A 32 -13.74 -7.39 -5.23
CA VAL A 32 -14.34 -8.55 -5.90
C VAL A 32 -13.27 -9.55 -6.33
N GLU A 33 -12.15 -9.11 -6.90
CA GLU A 33 -11.07 -10.00 -7.32
C GLU A 33 -10.36 -10.65 -6.13
N ILE A 34 -10.07 -9.90 -5.07
CA ILE A 34 -9.48 -10.46 -3.85
C ILE A 34 -10.41 -11.47 -3.19
N GLY A 35 -11.72 -11.18 -3.14
CA GLY A 35 -12.71 -12.10 -2.55
C GLY A 35 -12.81 -13.46 -3.26
N LYS A 36 -12.36 -13.55 -4.52
CA LYS A 36 -12.31 -14.80 -5.28
C LYS A 36 -11.06 -15.63 -4.98
N TYR A 37 -10.04 -15.07 -4.33
CA TYR A 37 -8.78 -15.79 -4.11
C TYR A 37 -8.90 -16.78 -2.94
N GLU A 38 -8.40 -17.99 -3.16
CA GLU A 38 -8.22 -18.98 -2.10
C GLU A 38 -7.18 -18.50 -1.08
N SER A 39 -7.31 -18.95 0.17
CA SER A 39 -6.42 -18.61 1.28
C SER A 39 -4.93 -18.80 0.93
N LYS A 40 -4.58 -19.89 0.22
CA LYS A 40 -3.19 -20.15 -0.21
C LYS A 40 -2.64 -19.05 -1.14
N ARG A 41 -3.45 -18.60 -2.10
CA ARG A 41 -3.05 -17.55 -3.05
C ARG A 41 -2.96 -16.20 -2.34
N LEU A 42 -3.89 -15.91 -1.42
CA LEU A 42 -3.83 -14.69 -0.61
C LEU A 42 -2.57 -14.65 0.25
N SER A 43 -2.24 -15.75 0.94
CA SER A 43 -0.98 -15.87 1.70
C SER A 43 0.25 -15.67 0.81
N SER A 44 0.22 -16.20 -0.41
CA SER A 44 1.31 -15.99 -1.37
C SER A 44 1.50 -14.52 -1.76
N LEU A 45 0.42 -13.76 -1.93
CA LEU A 45 0.48 -12.32 -2.24
C LEU A 45 0.98 -11.48 -1.05
N LEU A 46 0.81 -11.99 0.17
CA LEU A 46 1.27 -11.35 1.41
C LEU A 46 2.71 -11.72 1.79
N ASN A 47 3.36 -12.61 1.03
CA ASN A 47 4.75 -12.95 1.27
C ASN A 47 5.64 -11.73 1.03
N GLU A 48 6.55 -11.49 1.96
CA GLU A 48 7.56 -10.45 1.85
C GLU A 48 8.64 -10.85 0.83
N ASP A 49 9.27 -9.85 0.22
CA ASP A 49 10.44 -10.06 -0.62
C ASP A 49 11.58 -10.72 0.20
N PRO A 50 12.21 -11.80 -0.30
CA PRO A 50 13.27 -12.50 0.42
C PRO A 50 14.45 -11.61 0.84
N ALA A 51 14.84 -10.63 0.02
CA ALA A 51 15.95 -9.74 0.34
C ALA A 51 15.59 -8.78 1.49
N ILE A 52 14.32 -8.37 1.59
CA ILE A 52 13.84 -7.56 2.72
C ILE A 52 13.81 -8.41 4.00
N MET A 53 13.34 -9.66 3.90
CA MET A 53 13.32 -10.59 5.03
C MET A 53 14.74 -10.86 5.58
N GLU A 54 15.71 -11.11 4.69
CA GLU A 54 17.11 -11.29 5.07
C GLU A 54 17.68 -10.02 5.73
N ARG A 55 17.45 -8.86 5.12
CA ARG A 55 17.88 -7.58 5.68
C ARG A 55 17.31 -7.33 7.07
N ARG A 56 16.01 -7.60 7.28
CA ARG A 56 15.37 -7.49 8.61
C ARG A 56 16.06 -8.41 9.62
N SER A 57 16.35 -9.66 9.24
CA SER A 57 17.03 -10.62 10.11
C SER A 57 18.45 -10.19 10.49
N ALA A 58 19.22 -9.64 9.55
CA ALA A 58 20.58 -9.16 9.80
C ALA A 58 20.60 -7.95 10.73
N LEU A 59 19.65 -7.01 10.54
CA LEU A 59 19.50 -5.85 11.41
C LEU A 59 19.07 -6.25 12.82
N ALA A 60 18.16 -7.22 12.97
CA ALA A 60 17.74 -7.73 14.27
C ALA A 60 18.93 -8.35 15.04
N LYS A 61 19.74 -9.18 14.38
CA LYS A 61 20.97 -9.74 14.97
C LYS A 61 21.95 -8.65 15.40
N ARG A 62 22.17 -7.65 14.55
CA ARG A 62 23.07 -6.53 14.86
C ARG A 62 22.57 -5.71 16.05
N LEU A 63 21.26 -5.49 16.13
CA LEU A 63 20.64 -4.78 17.24
C LEU A 63 20.79 -5.54 18.57
N GLU A 64 20.62 -6.87 18.56
CA GLU A 64 20.83 -7.72 19.72
C GLU A 64 22.27 -7.60 20.24
N LEU A 65 23.26 -7.68 19.35
CA LEU A 65 24.67 -7.50 19.71
C LEU A 65 24.94 -6.12 20.34
N TYR A 66 24.36 -5.05 19.80
CA TYR A 66 24.52 -3.72 20.39
C TYR A 66 23.85 -3.59 21.75
N ARG A 67 22.70 -4.24 21.96
CA ARG A 67 22.04 -4.26 23.27
C ARG A 67 22.86 -5.01 24.31
N SER A 68 23.46 -6.15 23.95
CA SER A 68 24.35 -6.89 24.84
C SER A 68 25.59 -6.07 25.20
N ALA A 69 26.25 -5.46 24.21
CA ALA A 69 27.40 -4.60 24.45
C ALA A 69 27.05 -3.39 25.33
N GLN A 70 25.86 -2.79 25.13
CA GLN A 70 25.39 -1.71 26.00
C GLN A 70 25.18 -2.20 27.44
N ALA A 71 24.53 -3.35 27.63
CA ALA A 71 24.31 -3.92 28.96
C ALA A 71 25.62 -4.24 29.69
N GLU A 72 26.67 -4.64 28.97
CA GLU A 72 28.01 -4.83 29.53
C GLU A 72 28.69 -3.51 29.94
N ILE A 73 28.45 -2.41 29.20
CA ILE A 73 28.98 -1.09 29.54
C ILE A 73 28.26 -0.49 30.76
N ASP A 74 26.95 -0.74 30.87
CA ASP A 74 26.10 -0.20 31.94
C ASP A 74 26.23 -0.99 33.27
N SER A 75 26.89 -2.15 33.26
CA SER A 75 27.17 -3.00 34.44
C SER A 75 28.49 -2.66 35.13
#